data_AF-V6LL60-F1
#
_entry.id   AF-V6LL60-F1
#
_cell.length_a   1.000
_cell.length_b   1.000
_cell.length_c   1.000
_cell.angle_alpha   90.00
_cell.angle_beta   90.00
_cell.angle_gamma   90.00
#
_symmetry.space_group_name_H-M   'P 1'
#
loop_
_entity.id
_entity.type
_entity.pdbx_description
1 polymer ?
#
loop_
_entity_poly.entity_id
_entity_poly.type
_entity_poly.pdbx_seq_one_letter_code
_entity_poly.pdbx_strand_id
1 'polypeptide(L)'
;MDFIDLPSFFNGEYSIQESVSASNLQVNKSSIEVIKPLIHSNFITNHTIKIDGKTYIDMELIAANPEYAIEQSDLLFQAQSKQKKPLSFINHINQVQQQYKTLHSDRSKFKWEEDQSLIFQIIVTSLGVSSVKPKQISQFFPIDFNVDLQSLAMQLLKYRQRLVKDNNLQNLDDLKNYHQAYNVSHQKIVEISQKWRDINFQGLSDIQIKDILKQL
;
A
#
# COMPACT_ATOMS: atom_id res chain seq x y z
N MET A 1 -26.19 -48.05 7.47
CA MET A 1 -26.22 -46.58 7.40
C MET A 1 -25.63 -46.24 6.06
N ASP A 2 -26.52 -45.93 5.13
CA ASP A 2 -26.21 -45.80 3.71
C ASP A 2 -25.67 -44.41 3.43
N PHE A 3 -24.53 -44.35 2.73
CA PHE A 3 -23.93 -43.11 2.24
C PHE A 3 -24.74 -42.63 1.05
N ILE A 4 -25.37 -41.46 1.18
CA ILE A 4 -26.09 -40.78 0.11
C ILE A 4 -25.07 -40.00 -0.72
N ASP A 5 -25.04 -40.30 -2.02
CA ASP A 5 -24.25 -39.61 -3.04
C ASP A 5 -24.59 -38.12 -3.13
N LEU A 6 -23.55 -37.29 -3.11
CA LEU A 6 -23.64 -35.86 -3.41
C LEU A 6 -23.45 -35.60 -4.91
N PRO A 7 -24.20 -34.67 -5.53
CA PRO A 7 -24.12 -34.40 -6.95
C PRO A 7 -22.84 -33.65 -7.34
N SER A 8 -22.17 -34.18 -8.36
CA SER A 8 -21.06 -33.55 -9.09
C SER A 8 -21.55 -32.32 -9.86
N PHE A 9 -21.11 -31.13 -9.44
CA PHE A 9 -21.52 -29.84 -10.02
C PHE A 9 -20.42 -29.12 -10.82
N PHE A 10 -19.26 -29.76 -11.06
CA PHE A 10 -18.15 -29.13 -11.78
C PHE A 10 -17.71 -30.00 -12.96
N ASN A 11 -18.39 -29.83 -14.09
CA ASN A 11 -17.84 -30.11 -15.42
C ASN A 11 -18.40 -29.07 -16.39
N GLY A 12 -17.69 -27.96 -16.51
CA GLY A 12 -17.97 -26.91 -17.49
C GLY A 12 -16.65 -26.44 -18.10
N GLU A 13 -16.11 -27.23 -19.02
CA GLU A 13 -15.02 -26.80 -19.89
C GLU A 13 -15.57 -25.81 -20.93
N TYR A 14 -15.33 -24.52 -20.75
CA TYR A 14 -15.54 -23.52 -21.80
C TYR A 14 -14.21 -23.26 -22.51
N SER A 15 -14.09 -23.80 -23.72
CA SER A 15 -13.02 -23.49 -24.67
C SER A 15 -13.42 -22.25 -25.47
N ILE A 16 -12.73 -21.14 -25.25
CA ILE A 16 -12.89 -19.91 -26.04
C ILE A 16 -11.76 -19.89 -27.08
N GLN A 17 -12.11 -20.09 -28.35
CA GLN A 17 -11.22 -19.86 -29.48
C GLN A 17 -11.29 -18.37 -29.86
N GLU A 18 -10.22 -17.63 -29.58
CA GLU A 18 -10.02 -16.27 -30.12
C GLU A 18 -9.38 -16.36 -31.52
N SER A 19 -10.15 -15.95 -32.53
CA SER A 19 -9.68 -15.69 -33.88
C SER A 19 -9.36 -14.20 -34.04
N VAL A 20 -8.07 -13.85 -34.06
CA VAL A 20 -7.62 -12.48 -34.32
C VAL A 20 -7.26 -12.35 -35.80
N SER A 21 -8.17 -11.79 -36.58
CA SER A 21 -7.91 -11.34 -37.95
C SER A 21 -7.34 -9.93 -37.92
N ALA A 22 -6.05 -9.78 -38.26
CA ALA A 22 -5.40 -8.50 -38.42
C ALA A 22 -5.76 -7.85 -39.77
N SER A 23 -6.51 -6.75 -39.74
CA SER A 23 -6.72 -5.88 -40.89
C SER A 23 -5.78 -4.66 -40.82
N ASN A 24 -4.85 -4.61 -41.77
CA ASN A 24 -3.96 -3.47 -42.01
C ASN A 24 -4.75 -2.27 -42.55
N LEU A 25 -4.90 -1.22 -41.74
CA LEU A 25 -5.40 0.09 -42.17
C LEU A 25 -4.21 1.03 -42.41
N GLN A 26 -3.89 1.25 -43.69
CA GLN A 26 -3.00 2.33 -44.12
C GLN A 26 -3.74 3.67 -43.99
N VAL A 27 -3.33 4.50 -43.03
CA VAL A 27 -3.83 5.87 -42.88
C VAL A 27 -2.93 6.81 -43.69
N ASN A 28 -3.53 7.37 -44.73
CA ASN A 28 -2.96 8.38 -45.61
C ASN A 28 -2.83 9.71 -44.85
N LYS A 29 -1.61 10.27 -44.73
CA LYS A 29 -1.35 11.59 -44.16
C LYS A 29 -1.61 12.66 -45.22
N SER A 30 -2.84 13.19 -45.27
CA SER A 30 -3.11 14.49 -45.87
C SER A 30 -3.12 15.57 -44.79
N SER A 31 -2.43 16.67 -45.08
CA SER A 31 -2.22 17.82 -44.21
C SER A 31 -3.55 18.46 -43.79
N ILE A 32 -3.86 18.37 -42.51
CA ILE A 32 -4.94 19.13 -41.88
C ILE A 32 -4.33 20.46 -41.42
N GLU A 33 -4.64 21.54 -42.15
CA GLU A 33 -4.38 22.89 -41.66
C GLU A 33 -5.30 23.16 -40.46
N VAL A 34 -4.68 23.31 -39.30
CA VAL A 34 -5.36 23.67 -38.05
C VAL A 34 -5.77 25.14 -38.15
N ILE A 35 -7.02 25.38 -38.52
CA ILE A 35 -7.66 26.69 -38.37
C ILE A 35 -7.76 26.95 -36.86
N LYS A 36 -6.87 27.82 -36.34
CA LYS A 36 -6.97 28.30 -34.96
C LYS A 36 -8.22 29.19 -34.86
N PRO A 37 -9.21 28.86 -34.02
CA PRO A 37 -10.31 29.78 -33.78
C PRO A 37 -9.75 31.05 -33.15
N LEU A 38 -10.04 32.20 -33.77
CA LEU A 38 -9.72 33.52 -33.25
C LEU A 38 -10.67 33.79 -32.07
N ILE A 39 -10.34 33.28 -30.89
CA ILE A 39 -11.13 33.48 -29.67
C ILE A 39 -11.05 34.98 -29.33
N HIS A 40 -12.18 35.67 -29.48
CA HIS A 40 -12.32 37.08 -29.15
C HIS A 40 -12.23 37.25 -27.62
N SER A 41 -11.04 37.57 -27.10
CA SER A 41 -10.76 37.69 -25.67
C SER A 41 -11.58 38.77 -24.94
N ASN A 42 -12.22 39.67 -25.68
CA ASN A 42 -12.95 40.82 -25.13
C ASN A 42 -14.38 40.50 -24.65
N PHE A 43 -14.92 39.30 -24.91
CA PHE A 43 -16.30 38.97 -24.52
C PHE A 43 -16.40 38.22 -23.17
N ILE A 44 -15.35 37.47 -22.79
CA ILE A 44 -15.31 36.67 -21.56
C ILE A 44 -15.32 37.57 -20.30
N THR A 45 -14.83 38.80 -20.41
CA THR A 45 -14.75 39.75 -19.29
C THR A 45 -16.10 40.34 -18.87
N ASN A 46 -17.11 40.30 -19.73
CA ASN A 46 -18.37 41.00 -19.47
C ASN A 46 -19.40 40.17 -18.70
N HIS A 47 -19.22 38.84 -18.63
CA HIS A 47 -20.17 37.93 -17.99
C HIS A 47 -19.52 37.01 -16.95
N THR A 48 -18.36 37.41 -16.42
CA THR A 48 -17.70 36.70 -15.34
C THR A 48 -17.47 37.62 -14.14
N ILE A 49 -17.77 37.11 -12.94
CA ILE A 49 -17.62 37.84 -11.67
C ILE A 49 -16.53 37.16 -10.86
N LYS A 50 -15.60 37.93 -10.29
CA LYS A 50 -14.54 37.39 -9.41
C LYS A 50 -14.88 37.68 -7.95
N ILE A 51 -14.99 36.63 -7.13
CA ILE A 51 -15.24 36.73 -5.68
C ILE A 51 -14.21 35.83 -4.99
N ASP A 52 -13.46 36.39 -4.03
CA ASP A 52 -12.44 35.66 -3.24
C ASP A 52 -11.44 34.84 -4.07
N GLY A 53 -11.00 35.41 -5.20
CA GLY A 53 -10.05 34.75 -6.10
C GLY A 53 -10.63 33.61 -6.95
N LYS A 54 -11.93 33.36 -6.86
CA LYS A 54 -12.67 32.43 -7.73
C LYS A 54 -13.45 33.21 -8.79
N THR A 55 -13.48 32.69 -10.01
CA THR A 55 -14.24 33.26 -11.13
C THR A 55 -15.56 32.51 -11.28
N TYR A 56 -16.66 33.24 -11.32
CA TYR A 56 -18.04 32.76 -11.46
C TYR A 56 -18.64 33.28 -12.78
N ILE A 57 -19.58 32.53 -13.35
CA ILE A 57 -20.35 32.93 -14.54
C ILE A 57 -21.65 33.58 -14.05
N ASP A 58 -22.05 34.69 -14.68
CA ASP A 58 -23.29 35.38 -14.34
C ASP A 58 -24.53 34.47 -14.56
N MET A 59 -25.46 34.48 -13.60
CA MET A 59 -26.70 33.70 -13.66
C MET A 59 -27.61 34.16 -14.80
N GLU A 60 -27.59 35.44 -15.15
CA GLU A 60 -28.39 35.95 -16.27
C GLU A 60 -27.97 35.32 -17.60
N LEU A 61 -26.67 35.07 -17.78
CA LEU A 61 -26.15 34.39 -18.98
C LEU A 61 -26.60 32.93 -19.03
N ILE A 62 -26.59 32.23 -17.89
CA ILE A 62 -27.03 30.83 -17.80
C ILE A 62 -28.52 30.72 -18.15
N ALA A 63 -29.33 31.66 -17.66
CA ALA A 63 -30.77 31.70 -17.93
C ALA A 63 -31.09 32.08 -19.39
N ALA A 64 -30.33 32.99 -19.98
CA ALA A 64 -30.55 33.44 -21.35
C ALA A 64 -30.02 32.47 -22.42
N ASN A 65 -28.89 31.79 -22.16
CA ASN A 65 -28.27 30.87 -23.11
C ASN A 65 -27.42 29.78 -22.40
N PRO A 66 -28.03 28.64 -22.02
CA PRO A 66 -27.37 27.62 -21.22
C PRO A 66 -26.25 26.87 -21.95
N GLU A 67 -26.39 26.63 -23.26
CA GLU A 67 -25.34 25.95 -24.04
C GLU A 67 -24.07 26.80 -24.11
N TYR A 68 -24.21 28.10 -24.30
CA TYR A 68 -23.09 29.03 -24.30
C TYR A 68 -22.42 29.13 -22.92
N ALA A 69 -23.20 29.11 -21.84
CA ALA A 69 -22.65 29.12 -20.48
C ALA A 69 -21.81 27.86 -20.18
N ILE A 70 -22.21 26.69 -20.70
CA ILE A 70 -21.44 25.45 -20.60
C ILE A 70 -20.10 25.60 -21.35
N GLU A 71 -20.12 26.11 -22.58
CA GLU A 71 -18.89 26.32 -23.37
C GLU A 71 -17.91 27.27 -22.66
N GLN A 72 -18.42 28.36 -22.07
CA GLN A 72 -17.60 29.28 -21.28
C GLN A 72 -17.02 28.63 -20.02
N SER A 73 -17.76 27.74 -19.37
CA SER A 73 -17.29 27.02 -18.19
C SER A 73 -16.11 26.09 -18.53
N ASP A 74 -16.17 25.40 -19.68
CA ASP A 74 -15.09 24.53 -20.15
C ASP A 74 -13.84 25.33 -20.51
N LEU A 75 -14.01 26.50 -21.15
CA LEU A 75 -12.89 27.40 -21.46
C LEU A 75 -12.21 27.91 -20.19
N LEU A 76 -12.98 28.27 -19.15
CA LEU A 76 -12.43 28.69 -17.85
C LEU A 76 -11.68 27.54 -17.17
N PHE A 77 -12.22 26.33 -17.19
CA PHE A 77 -11.56 25.14 -16.65
C PHE A 77 -10.26 24.81 -17.39
N GLN A 78 -10.25 24.94 -18.71
CA GLN A 78 -9.04 24.78 -19.53
C GLN A 78 -8.00 25.88 -19.27
N ALA A 79 -8.42 27.13 -19.09
CA ALA A 79 -7.52 28.24 -18.78
C ALA A 79 -6.86 28.07 -17.40
N GLN A 80 -7.60 27.58 -16.40
CA GLN A 80 -7.08 27.26 -15.07
C GLN A 80 -6.16 26.04 -15.08
N SER A 81 -6.51 24.99 -15.82
CA SER A 81 -5.65 23.79 -15.92
C SER A 81 -4.37 24.01 -16.74
N LYS A 82 -4.34 25.01 -17.64
CA LYS A 82 -3.12 25.48 -18.32
C LYS A 82 -2.18 26.27 -17.41
N GLN A 83 -2.62 26.70 -16.23
CA GLN A 83 -1.73 27.10 -15.14
C GLN A 83 -1.16 25.85 -14.43
N LYS A 84 -0.66 24.88 -15.20
CA LYS A 84 0.20 23.83 -14.65
C LYS A 84 1.39 24.54 -14.01
N LYS A 85 1.54 24.32 -12.70
CA LYS A 85 2.70 24.74 -11.90
C LYS A 85 3.98 24.59 -12.74
N PRO A 86 4.89 25.57 -12.73
CA PRO A 86 6.06 25.56 -13.58
C PRO A 86 6.82 24.23 -13.42
N LEU A 87 7.23 23.63 -14.55
CA LEU A 87 8.01 22.38 -14.63
C LEU A 87 9.28 22.39 -13.76
N SER A 88 9.69 23.55 -13.21
CA SER A 88 10.77 23.68 -12.24
C SER A 88 10.52 22.93 -10.92
N PHE A 89 9.26 22.68 -10.52
CA PHE A 89 8.99 21.91 -9.30
C PHE A 89 9.16 20.39 -9.48
N ILE A 90 8.90 19.86 -10.69
CA ILE A 90 9.06 18.43 -10.99
C ILE A 90 10.55 18.07 -11.12
N ASN A 91 11.37 18.97 -11.68
CA ASN A 91 12.81 18.76 -11.76
C ASN A 91 13.48 18.80 -10.38
N HIS A 92 12.95 19.59 -9.43
CA HIS A 92 13.50 19.64 -8.08
C HIS A 92 13.19 18.36 -7.27
N ILE A 93 12.00 17.77 -7.44
CA ILE A 93 11.64 16.49 -6.80
C ILE A 93 12.54 15.35 -7.32
N ASN A 94 12.84 15.31 -8.63
CA ASN A 94 13.71 14.28 -9.20
C ASN A 94 15.18 14.44 -8.77
N GLN A 95 15.68 15.68 -8.62
CA GLN A 95 17.04 15.92 -8.10
C GLN A 95 17.17 15.57 -6.62
N VAL A 96 16.15 15.87 -5.81
CA VAL A 96 16.10 15.47 -4.39
C VAL A 96 16.08 13.94 -4.26
N GLN A 97 15.30 13.22 -5.08
CA GLN A 97 15.30 11.75 -5.08
C GLN A 97 16.62 11.12 -5.54
N GLN A 98 17.36 11.76 -6.45
CA GLN A 98 18.69 11.29 -6.86
C GLN A 98 19.77 11.54 -5.79
N GLN A 99 19.69 12.65 -5.05
CA GLN A 99 20.60 12.92 -3.91
C GLN A 99 20.37 11.96 -2.73
N TYR A 100 19.14 11.50 -2.48
CA TYR A 100 18.89 10.44 -1.50
C TYR A 100 19.43 9.06 -1.95
N LYS A 101 19.51 8.79 -3.25
CA LYS A 101 20.09 7.53 -3.76
C LYS A 101 21.61 7.48 -3.62
N THR A 102 22.31 8.60 -3.69
CA THR A 102 23.78 8.65 -3.58
C THR A 102 24.30 8.77 -2.15
N LEU A 103 23.47 9.22 -1.18
CA LEU A 103 23.83 9.25 0.25
C LEU A 103 23.54 7.95 1.02
N HIS A 104 22.90 6.96 0.38
CA HIS A 104 22.66 5.63 0.96
C HIS A 104 23.59 4.54 0.42
N SER A 105 24.70 4.90 -0.22
CA SER A 105 25.47 3.94 -1.02
C SER A 105 26.09 2.77 -0.25
N ASP A 106 26.33 2.84 1.07
CA ASP A 106 27.06 1.76 1.76
C ASP A 106 26.52 1.38 3.15
N ARG A 107 25.24 1.67 3.45
CA ARG A 107 24.61 0.96 4.57
C ARG A 107 24.27 -0.44 4.11
N SER A 108 25.21 -1.36 4.31
CA SER A 108 24.98 -2.81 4.31
C SER A 108 23.58 -3.09 4.84
N LYS A 109 22.70 -3.58 3.96
CA LYS A 109 21.32 -3.89 4.36
C LYS A 109 21.40 -5.00 5.39
N PHE A 110 20.87 -4.75 6.58
CA PHE A 110 20.77 -5.77 7.62
C PHE A 110 20.11 -7.04 7.05
N LYS A 111 20.79 -8.17 7.16
CA LYS A 111 20.32 -9.47 6.70
C LYS A 111 19.95 -10.31 7.91
N TRP A 112 18.71 -10.79 7.92
CA TRP A 112 18.21 -11.67 8.98
C TRP A 112 18.85 -13.04 8.87
N GLU A 113 19.72 -13.36 9.81
CA GLU A 113 20.24 -14.71 10.00
C GLU A 113 19.27 -15.56 10.85
N GLU A 114 19.56 -16.85 10.94
CA GLU A 114 18.67 -17.83 11.57
C GLU A 114 18.50 -17.56 13.07
N ASP A 115 19.60 -17.35 13.80
CA ASP A 115 19.60 -17.05 15.24
C ASP A 115 18.85 -15.76 15.57
N GLN A 116 19.05 -14.72 14.76
CA GLN A 116 18.35 -13.44 14.89
C GLN A 116 16.85 -13.62 14.68
N SER A 117 16.48 -14.44 13.70
CA SER A 117 15.08 -14.76 13.39
C SER A 117 14.44 -15.59 14.50
N LEU A 118 15.19 -16.47 15.17
CA LEU A 118 14.73 -17.24 16.32
C LEU A 118 14.52 -16.33 17.54
N ILE A 119 15.51 -15.50 17.89
CA ILE A 119 15.42 -14.52 18.98
C ILE A 119 14.20 -13.60 18.76
N PHE A 120 14.03 -13.09 17.54
CA PHE A 120 12.88 -12.28 17.16
C PHE A 120 11.56 -13.00 17.43
N GLN A 121 11.43 -14.25 16.99
CA GLN A 121 10.20 -15.03 17.18
C GLN A 121 9.92 -15.28 18.67
N ILE A 122 10.93 -15.62 19.47
CA ILE A 122 10.78 -15.81 20.91
C ILE A 122 10.28 -14.53 21.59
N ILE A 123 10.87 -13.38 21.28
CA ILE A 123 10.44 -12.08 21.84
C ILE A 123 8.99 -11.77 21.45
N VAL A 124 8.65 -11.91 20.16
CA VAL A 124 7.31 -11.62 19.64
C VAL A 124 6.26 -12.53 20.27
N THR A 125 6.53 -13.84 20.37
CA THR A 125 5.61 -14.79 20.99
C THR A 125 5.49 -14.54 22.50
N SER A 126 6.57 -14.12 23.18
CA SER A 126 6.55 -13.79 24.62
C SER A 126 5.69 -12.58 24.95
N LEU A 127 5.75 -11.54 24.10
CA LEU A 127 5.01 -10.29 24.29
C LEU A 127 3.57 -10.35 23.76
N GLY A 128 3.29 -11.27 22.83
CA GLY A 128 1.97 -11.43 22.20
C GLY A 128 1.97 -10.91 20.77
N VAL A 129 1.88 -11.84 19.81
CA VAL A 129 2.07 -11.51 18.39
C VAL A 129 1.04 -10.53 17.83
N SER A 130 -0.19 -10.49 18.34
CA SER A 130 -1.25 -9.63 17.80
C SER A 130 -1.02 -8.15 18.12
N SER A 131 -0.58 -7.84 19.34
CA SER A 131 -0.54 -6.47 19.87
C SER A 131 0.86 -5.88 19.99
N VAL A 132 1.92 -6.70 19.95
CA VAL A 132 3.30 -6.23 20.14
C VAL A 132 3.69 -5.15 19.13
N LYS A 133 4.42 -4.13 19.60
CA LYS A 133 4.94 -3.03 18.78
C LYS A 133 6.45 -3.19 18.56
N PRO A 134 7.01 -2.72 17.43
CA PRO A 134 8.45 -2.79 17.16
C PRO A 134 9.31 -2.17 18.27
N LYS A 135 8.84 -1.08 18.89
CA LYS A 135 9.54 -0.42 20.00
C LYS A 135 9.70 -1.32 21.22
N GLN A 136 8.71 -2.17 21.52
CA GLN A 136 8.81 -3.14 22.62
C GLN A 136 9.81 -4.24 22.29
N ILE A 137 9.79 -4.74 21.04
CA ILE A 137 10.76 -5.77 20.57
C ILE A 137 12.19 -5.25 20.69
N SER A 138 12.43 -3.99 20.30
CA SER A 138 13.77 -3.38 20.33
C SER A 138 14.40 -3.30 21.72
N GLN A 139 13.60 -3.36 22.80
CA GLN A 139 14.11 -3.36 24.18
C GLN A 139 14.76 -4.68 24.59
N PHE A 140 14.44 -5.77 23.91
CA PHE A 140 14.96 -7.12 24.19
C PHE A 140 15.94 -7.62 23.13
N PHE A 141 16.00 -6.95 21.97
CA PHE A 141 16.86 -7.37 20.87
C PHE A 141 18.33 -7.03 21.16
N PRO A 142 19.29 -7.95 20.95
CA PRO A 142 20.71 -7.67 21.20
C PRO A 142 21.23 -6.48 20.39
N ILE A 143 21.93 -5.56 21.07
CA ILE A 143 22.47 -4.33 20.47
C ILE A 143 23.53 -4.65 19.41
N ASP A 144 24.27 -5.76 19.59
CA ASP A 144 25.35 -6.20 18.69
C ASP A 144 24.86 -6.49 17.27
N PHE A 145 23.58 -6.80 17.09
CA PHE A 145 23.00 -7.03 15.76
C PHE A 145 22.75 -5.73 14.98
N ASN A 146 22.80 -4.56 15.62
CA ASN A 146 22.62 -3.24 15.00
C ASN A 146 21.35 -3.16 14.13
N VAL A 147 20.24 -3.69 14.64
CA VAL A 147 18.95 -3.74 13.92
C VAL A 147 18.18 -2.46 14.13
N ASP A 148 17.90 -1.77 13.02
CA ASP A 148 17.03 -0.60 13.05
C ASP A 148 15.56 -0.96 13.34
N LEU A 149 14.84 -0.02 13.97
CA LEU A 149 13.43 -0.14 14.30
C LEU A 149 12.57 -0.39 13.06
N GLN A 150 12.93 0.19 11.92
CA GLN A 150 12.24 -0.04 10.64
C GLN A 150 12.37 -1.50 10.18
N SER A 151 13.55 -2.10 10.34
CA SER A 151 13.79 -3.51 10.02
C SER A 151 12.96 -4.44 10.92
N LEU A 152 12.86 -4.14 12.22
CA LEU A 152 11.99 -4.86 13.14
C LEU A 152 10.51 -4.74 12.76
N ALA A 153 10.04 -3.55 12.37
CA ALA A 153 8.66 -3.34 11.93
C ALA A 153 8.32 -4.15 10.68
N MET A 154 9.21 -4.13 9.68
CA MET A 154 9.05 -4.93 8.46
C MET A 154 9.05 -6.43 8.77
N GLN A 155 9.94 -6.90 9.64
CA GLN A 155 10.02 -8.30 10.02
C GLN A 155 8.76 -8.75 10.78
N LEU A 156 8.24 -7.91 11.68
CA LEU A 156 6.99 -8.17 12.39
C LEU A 156 5.80 -8.28 11.45
N LEU A 157 5.69 -7.39 10.46
CA LEU A 157 4.63 -7.47 9.46
C LEU A 157 4.71 -8.77 8.66
N LYS A 158 5.91 -9.12 8.16
CA LYS A 158 6.14 -10.39 7.44
C LYS A 158 5.81 -11.61 8.29
N TYR A 159 6.20 -11.59 9.57
CA TYR A 159 5.93 -12.67 10.51
C TYR A 159 4.42 -12.85 10.74
N ARG A 160 3.68 -11.76 10.99
CA ARG A 160 2.21 -11.80 11.13
C ARG A 160 1.53 -12.31 9.86
N GLN A 161 1.95 -11.85 8.69
CA GLN A 161 1.44 -12.34 7.40
C GLN A 161 1.70 -13.83 7.19
N ARG A 162 2.88 -14.32 7.61
CA ARG A 162 3.19 -15.75 7.61
C ARG A 162 2.23 -16.53 8.50
N LEU A 163 1.99 -16.06 9.73
CA LEU A 163 1.05 -16.71 10.65
C LEU A 163 -0.38 -16.75 10.12
N VAL A 164 -0.86 -15.68 9.49
CA VAL A 164 -2.17 -15.64 8.83
C VAL A 164 -2.29 -16.74 7.77
N LYS A 165 -1.26 -16.89 6.93
CA LYS A 165 -1.22 -17.93 5.89
C LYS A 165 -1.16 -19.33 6.49
N ASP A 166 -0.23 -19.56 7.43
CA ASP A 166 -0.01 -20.87 8.05
C ASP A 166 -1.23 -21.37 8.84
N ASN A 167 -2.03 -20.45 9.40
CA ASN A 167 -3.21 -20.78 10.20
C ASN A 167 -4.54 -20.58 9.43
N ASN A 168 -4.49 -20.36 8.12
CA ASN A 168 -5.67 -20.15 7.25
C ASN A 168 -6.64 -19.07 7.75
N LEU A 169 -6.11 -17.95 8.25
CA LEU A 169 -6.90 -16.81 8.71
C LEU A 169 -7.28 -15.91 7.53
N GLN A 170 -8.43 -15.24 7.60
CA GLN A 170 -8.86 -14.37 6.49
C GLN A 170 -8.14 -13.02 6.50
N ASN A 171 -7.89 -12.48 7.70
CA ASN A 171 -7.31 -11.15 7.87
C ASN A 171 -6.32 -11.12 9.05
N LEU A 172 -5.66 -9.98 9.24
CA LEU A 172 -4.73 -9.76 10.36
C LEU A 172 -5.44 -9.60 11.71
N ASP A 173 -6.73 -9.24 11.73
CA ASP A 173 -7.51 -9.00 12.95
C ASP A 173 -7.93 -10.32 13.64
N ASP A 174 -8.01 -11.40 12.86
CA ASP A 174 -8.22 -12.77 13.32
C ASP A 174 -7.00 -13.34 14.05
N LEU A 175 -5.83 -12.69 13.95
CA LEU A 175 -4.59 -13.17 14.55
C LEU A 175 -4.65 -13.09 16.09
N LYS A 176 -4.55 -14.24 16.76
CA LYS A 176 -4.46 -14.38 18.22
C LYS A 176 -3.06 -14.73 18.69
N ASN A 177 -2.77 -14.51 19.97
CA ASN A 177 -1.43 -14.68 20.54
C ASN A 177 -0.94 -16.14 20.61
N TYR A 178 -1.85 -17.11 20.55
CA TYR A 178 -1.53 -18.54 20.50
C TYR A 178 -1.25 -19.06 19.08
N HIS A 179 -1.37 -18.22 18.03
CA HIS A 179 -1.03 -18.65 16.68
C HIS A 179 0.50 -18.73 16.52
N GLN A 180 0.95 -19.82 15.94
CA GLN A 180 2.36 -20.09 15.67
C GLN A 180 2.55 -20.54 14.22
N ALA A 181 3.76 -20.42 13.69
CA ALA A 181 4.06 -20.87 12.35
C ALA A 181 4.15 -22.40 12.32
N TYR A 182 3.76 -23.02 11.20
CA TYR A 182 3.62 -24.49 11.12
C TYR A 182 4.97 -25.20 11.33
N ASN A 183 6.06 -24.62 10.82
CA ASN A 183 7.41 -25.20 10.86
C ASN A 183 8.28 -24.68 12.03
N VAL A 184 7.67 -24.29 13.15
CA VAL A 184 8.46 -23.86 14.32
C VAL A 184 9.02 -25.09 15.02
N SER A 185 10.34 -25.26 14.94
CA SER A 185 11.07 -26.35 15.62
C SER A 185 11.37 -26.05 17.08
N HIS A 186 11.44 -24.77 17.46
CA HIS A 186 11.95 -24.39 18.77
C HIS A 186 10.91 -24.56 19.89
N GLN A 187 11.20 -25.47 20.83
CA GLN A 187 10.30 -25.86 21.91
C GLN A 187 9.80 -24.68 22.74
N LYS A 188 10.65 -23.69 23.04
CA LYS A 188 10.24 -22.50 23.83
C LYS A 188 9.12 -21.71 23.18
N ILE A 189 9.09 -21.58 21.85
CA ILE A 189 8.03 -20.85 21.16
C ILE A 189 6.70 -21.60 21.33
N VAL A 190 6.73 -22.92 21.23
CA VAL A 190 5.54 -23.77 21.43
C VAL A 190 5.02 -23.67 22.87
N GLU A 191 5.92 -23.76 23.86
CA GLU A 191 5.56 -23.64 25.29
C GLU A 191 4.88 -22.29 25.59
N ILE A 192 5.42 -21.18 25.07
CA ILE A 192 4.87 -19.84 25.30
C ILE A 192 3.54 -19.67 24.55
N SER A 193 3.47 -20.15 23.32
CA SER A 193 2.24 -20.14 22.50
C SER A 193 1.09 -20.88 23.19
N GLN A 194 1.38 -22.02 23.84
CA GLN A 194 0.39 -22.76 24.62
C GLN A 194 -0.11 -21.98 25.84
N LYS A 195 0.75 -21.21 26.53
CA LYS A 195 0.35 -20.36 27.66
C LYS A 195 -0.66 -19.30 27.25
N TRP A 196 -0.58 -18.76 26.03
CA TRP A 196 -1.55 -17.81 25.49
C TRP A 196 -2.96 -18.36 25.28
N ARG A 197 -3.17 -19.69 25.46
CA ARG A 197 -4.52 -20.26 25.51
C ARG A 197 -5.23 -19.99 26.84
N ASP A 198 -4.48 -19.69 27.91
CA ASP A 198 -5.05 -19.20 29.16
C ASP A 198 -5.42 -17.71 29.01
N ILE A 199 -6.68 -17.39 29.29
CA ILE A 199 -7.25 -16.05 29.18
C ILE A 199 -6.59 -15.08 30.18
N ASN A 200 -6.05 -15.61 31.28
CA ASN A 200 -5.38 -14.80 32.30
C ASN A 200 -3.90 -14.52 31.99
N PHE A 201 -3.34 -15.17 30.97
CA PHE A 201 -1.95 -14.97 30.60
C PHE A 201 -1.79 -13.67 29.82
N GLN A 202 -0.98 -12.75 30.36
CA GLN A 202 -0.73 -11.42 29.79
C GLN A 202 0.60 -11.31 29.04
N GLY A 203 1.29 -12.44 28.84
CA GLY A 203 2.65 -12.48 28.33
C GLY A 203 3.69 -12.68 29.44
N LEU A 204 4.95 -12.84 29.04
CA LEU A 204 6.07 -13.00 29.97
C LEU A 204 6.58 -11.65 30.47
N SER A 205 7.12 -11.62 31.69
CA SER A 205 7.78 -10.43 32.22
C SER A 205 9.13 -10.19 31.55
N ASP A 206 9.61 -8.94 31.59
CA ASP A 206 10.90 -8.55 31.01
C ASP A 206 12.07 -9.43 31.49
N ILE A 207 12.04 -9.82 32.76
CA ILE A 207 13.06 -10.67 33.39
C ILE A 207 13.01 -12.07 32.77
N GLN A 208 11.82 -12.66 32.66
CA GLN A 208 11.63 -13.97 32.07
C GLN A 208 12.07 -14.02 30.61
N ILE A 209 11.76 -12.98 29.83
CA ILE A 209 12.18 -12.89 28.42
C ILE A 209 13.71 -12.89 28.35
N LYS A 210 14.37 -12.04 29.15
CA LYS A 210 15.84 -11.97 29.18
C LYS A 210 16.48 -13.27 29.61
N ASP A 211 15.90 -13.97 30.58
CA ASP A 211 16.43 -15.25 31.05
C ASP A 211 16.30 -16.36 30.00
N ILE A 212 15.22 -16.38 29.23
CA ILE A 212 15.09 -17.30 28.08
C ILE A 212 16.15 -16.97 27.02
N LEU A 213 16.36 -15.69 26.71
CA LEU A 213 17.33 -15.28 25.69
C LEU A 213 18.78 -15.59 26.07
N LYS A 214 19.11 -15.65 27.37
CA LYS A 214 20.45 -16.05 27.85
C LYS A 214 20.72 -17.56 27.73
N GLN A 215 19.67 -18.37 27.55
CA GLN A 215 19.76 -19.83 27.46
C GLN A 215 19.90 -20.34 26.02
N LEU A 216 19.77 -19.44 25.04
CA LEU A 216 20.00 -19.69 23.62
C LEU A 216 21.50 -19.61 23.32
#